data_AF-A0A9P8F2D4-F1
#
_entry.id   AF-A0A9P8F2D4-F1
#
_cell.length_a   1.000
_cell.length_b   1.000
_cell.length_c   1.000
_cell.angle_alpha   90.00
_cell.angle_beta   90.00
_cell.angle_gamma   90.00
#
_symmetry.space_group_name_H-M   'P 1'
#
loop_
_entity.id
_entity.type
_entity.pdbx_description
1 polymer ?
#
loop_
_entity_poly.entity_id
_entity_poly.type
_entity_poly.pdbx_seq_one_letter_code
_entity_poly.pdbx_strand_id
1 'polypeptide(L)'
;MTVVGNVLSADSLASVMASTLPEESTPHLHTPFDAIALASHASMLAVGFRLIGLGDDDRITVDNPPRLPASWNSNAPNYAFRYAHTQSSMEYLLKVNRMGNKAVVLAMGLGDDKTATLDVKAADYTSEGSMPFTLSEPHARNLFNLFISNGRLSD
;
A
#
# COMPACT_ATOMS: atom_id res chain seq x y z
N MET A 1 -14.03 -11.46 -3.28
CA MET A 1 -13.71 -11.45 -4.73
C MET A 1 -12.61 -12.47 -4.93
N THR A 2 -12.92 -13.63 -5.51
CA THR A 2 -11.94 -14.70 -5.74
C THR A 2 -11.08 -14.31 -6.93
N VAL A 3 -9.83 -13.93 -6.67
CA VAL A 3 -8.82 -13.70 -7.71
C VAL A 3 -8.46 -15.06 -8.31
N VAL A 4 -8.86 -15.31 -9.56
CA VAL A 4 -8.40 -16.47 -10.33
C VAL A 4 -7.07 -16.08 -10.99
N GLY A 5 -5.94 -16.29 -10.30
CA GLY A 5 -4.61 -15.93 -10.81
C GLY A 5 -3.58 -15.66 -9.72
N ASN A 6 -2.38 -15.22 -10.10
CA ASN A 6 -1.36 -14.75 -9.15
C ASN A 6 -1.90 -13.54 -8.37
N VAL A 7 -2.05 -13.68 -7.04
CA VAL A 7 -2.60 -12.63 -6.17
C VAL A 7 -1.74 -11.36 -6.12
N LEU A 8 -0.46 -11.47 -6.49
CA LEU A 8 0.49 -10.36 -6.61
C LEU A 8 0.68 -9.92 -8.08
N SER A 9 -0.20 -10.33 -9.00
CA SER A 9 -0.21 -9.76 -10.35
C SER A 9 -0.60 -8.28 -10.31
N ALA A 10 -0.12 -7.52 -11.29
CA ALA A 10 -0.42 -6.10 -11.43
C ALA A 10 -1.94 -5.81 -11.41
N ASP A 11 -2.73 -6.60 -12.12
CA ASP A 11 -4.19 -6.47 -12.14
C ASP A 11 -4.83 -6.71 -10.76
N SER A 12 -4.34 -7.72 -10.04
CA SER A 12 -4.85 -8.05 -8.70
C SER A 12 -4.50 -6.94 -7.71
N LEU A 13 -3.26 -6.47 -7.73
CA LEU A 13 -2.81 -5.38 -6.89
C LEU A 13 -3.54 -4.08 -7.20
N ALA A 14 -3.70 -3.71 -8.48
CA ALA A 14 -4.47 -2.54 -8.87
C ALA A 14 -5.93 -2.61 -8.40
N SER A 15 -6.57 -3.79 -8.50
CA SER A 15 -7.92 -3.99 -7.98
C SER A 15 -7.99 -3.82 -6.46
N VAL A 16 -7.02 -4.35 -5.72
CA VAL A 16 -6.95 -4.18 -4.25
C VAL A 16 -6.71 -2.70 -3.90
N MET A 17 -5.77 -2.04 -4.56
CA MET A 17 -5.50 -0.60 -4.39
C MET A 17 -6.78 0.23 -4.59
N ALA A 18 -7.50 0.03 -5.69
CA ALA A 18 -8.77 0.73 -5.96
C ALA A 18 -9.79 0.55 -4.84
N SER A 19 -9.93 -0.68 -4.35
CA SER A 19 -10.93 -1.02 -3.32
C SER A 19 -10.60 -0.49 -1.93
N THR A 20 -9.32 -0.21 -1.66
CA THR A 20 -8.83 0.19 -0.32
C THR A 20 -8.73 1.71 -0.18
N LEU A 21 -8.72 2.47 -1.28
CA LEU A 21 -8.64 3.91 -1.22
C LEU A 21 -9.89 4.54 -0.54
N PRO A 22 -9.72 5.61 0.25
CA PRO A 22 -10.83 6.35 0.85
C PRO A 22 -11.63 7.10 -0.22
N GLU A 23 -12.96 6.97 -0.26
CA GLU A 23 -13.81 7.60 -1.28
C GLU A 23 -13.81 9.15 -1.21
N GLU A 24 -13.74 9.69 0.00
CA GLU A 24 -13.93 11.13 0.26
C GLU A 24 -12.62 11.94 0.30
N SER A 25 -11.46 11.31 0.10
CA SER A 25 -10.15 11.97 0.21
C SER A 25 -9.53 12.16 -1.18
N THR A 26 -9.91 13.27 -1.83
CA THR A 26 -9.35 13.66 -3.14
C THR A 26 -8.43 14.89 -3.00
N PRO A 27 -7.26 14.94 -3.68
CA PRO A 27 -6.64 13.83 -4.40
C PRO A 27 -6.19 12.71 -3.43
N HIS A 28 -6.22 11.47 -3.92
CA HIS A 28 -5.95 10.30 -3.09
C HIS A 28 -4.45 10.10 -2.87
N LEU A 29 -3.64 10.42 -3.88
CA LEU A 29 -2.19 10.34 -3.83
C LEU A 29 -1.60 11.68 -4.25
N HIS A 30 -0.67 12.19 -3.46
CA HIS A 30 -0.01 13.48 -3.70
C HIS A 30 1.38 13.30 -4.32
N THR A 31 2.04 12.18 -4.01
CA THR A 31 3.44 11.92 -4.36
C THR A 31 3.64 10.49 -4.83
N PRO A 32 4.72 10.21 -5.58
CA PRO A 32 5.19 8.86 -5.88
C PRO A 32 5.27 7.91 -4.67
N PHE A 33 5.60 8.45 -3.50
CA PHE A 33 5.75 7.67 -2.27
C PHE A 33 4.42 7.18 -1.73
N ASP A 34 3.33 7.94 -1.95
CA ASP A 34 1.97 7.49 -1.64
C ASP A 34 1.61 6.25 -2.47
N ALA A 35 1.98 6.23 -3.76
CA ALA A 35 1.74 5.08 -4.63
C ALA A 35 2.52 3.84 -4.18
N ILE A 36 3.78 3.98 -3.79
CA ILE A 36 4.61 2.88 -3.28
C ILE A 36 4.05 2.35 -1.95
N ALA A 37 3.65 3.25 -1.05
CA ALA A 37 3.03 2.89 0.21
C ALA A 37 1.70 2.14 -0.01
N LEU A 38 0.85 2.63 -0.92
CA LEU A 38 -0.41 2.00 -1.28
C LEU A 38 -0.22 0.63 -1.94
N ALA A 39 0.77 0.47 -2.84
CA ALA A 39 1.10 -0.81 -3.46
C ALA A 39 1.61 -1.82 -2.43
N SER A 40 2.44 -1.36 -1.47
CA SER A 40 2.92 -2.19 -0.37
C SER A 40 1.77 -2.65 0.53
N HIS A 41 0.83 -1.75 0.84
CA HIS A 41 -0.39 -2.07 1.58
C HIS A 41 -1.26 -3.09 0.84
N ALA A 42 -1.51 -2.87 -0.46
CA ALA A 42 -2.29 -3.79 -1.29
C ALA A 42 -1.66 -5.18 -1.35
N SER A 43 -0.33 -5.26 -1.41
CA SER A 43 0.41 -6.53 -1.39
C SER A 43 0.20 -7.30 -0.09
N MET A 44 0.22 -6.61 1.06
CA MET A 44 -0.07 -7.24 2.36
C MET A 44 -1.50 -7.79 2.43
N LEU A 45 -2.49 -7.03 1.95
CA LEU A 45 -3.87 -7.51 1.91
C LEU A 45 -4.04 -8.70 0.96
N ALA A 46 -3.40 -8.67 -0.21
CA ALA A 46 -3.49 -9.72 -1.23
C ALA A 46 -3.00 -11.08 -0.71
N VAL A 47 -2.03 -11.10 0.20
CA VAL A 47 -1.53 -12.34 0.83
C VAL A 47 -2.21 -12.67 2.17
N GLY A 48 -3.25 -11.93 2.57
CA GLY A 48 -4.13 -12.28 3.69
C GLY A 48 -3.87 -11.55 5.01
N PHE A 49 -3.00 -10.54 5.04
CA PHE A 49 -2.88 -9.68 6.21
C PHE A 49 -4.10 -8.75 6.34
N ARG A 50 -4.44 -8.41 7.58
CA ARG A 50 -5.51 -7.47 7.91
C ARG A 50 -4.91 -6.25 8.58
N LEU A 51 -5.23 -5.06 8.05
CA LEU A 51 -4.81 -3.79 8.64
C LEU A 51 -5.47 -3.60 10.01
N ILE A 52 -4.68 -3.20 11.00
CA ILE A 52 -5.12 -2.98 12.38
C ILE A 52 -4.62 -1.66 12.97
N GLY A 53 -3.80 -0.86 12.26
CA GLY A 53 -3.27 0.42 12.77
C GLY A 53 -2.48 1.19 11.71
N LEU A 54 -2.29 2.49 11.90
CA LEU A 54 -1.50 3.38 11.01
C LEU A 54 -0.22 3.93 11.66
N GLY A 55 0.27 3.24 12.69
CA GLY A 55 1.43 3.62 13.48
C GLY A 55 1.96 2.46 14.31
N ASP A 56 3.05 2.69 15.02
CA ASP A 56 3.73 1.68 15.85
C ASP A 56 2.82 1.16 16.99
N ASP A 57 2.11 2.06 17.67
CA ASP A 57 1.23 1.73 18.80
C ASP A 57 -0.25 2.00 18.52
N ASP A 58 -0.54 2.50 17.31
CA ASP A 58 -1.90 2.87 16.90
C ASP A 58 -2.77 1.63 16.61
N ARG A 59 -4.07 1.78 16.85
CA ARG A 59 -5.07 0.78 16.51
C ARG A 59 -6.30 1.41 15.87
N ILE A 60 -6.67 0.88 14.71
CA ILE A 60 -7.86 1.27 13.97
C ILE A 60 -8.77 0.07 13.75
N THR A 61 -10.06 0.34 13.67
CA THR A 61 -11.03 -0.60 13.12
C THR A 61 -11.23 -0.23 11.66
N VAL A 62 -10.90 -1.16 10.77
CA VAL A 62 -11.21 -1.02 9.34
C VAL A 62 -12.52 -1.73 9.03
N ASP A 63 -13.27 -1.19 8.08
CA ASP A 63 -14.47 -1.82 7.54
C ASP A 63 -14.16 -3.16 6.85
N ASN A 64 -15.20 -3.90 6.48
CA ASN A 64 -15.07 -5.07 5.63
C ASN A 64 -15.88 -4.84 4.33
N PRO A 65 -15.24 -4.61 3.17
CA PRO A 65 -13.79 -4.71 2.89
C PRO A 65 -12.96 -3.58 3.54
N PRO A 66 -11.67 -3.83 3.85
CA PRO A 66 -10.81 -2.88 4.54
C PRO A 66 -10.51 -1.67 3.64
N ARG A 67 -11.08 -0.52 3.99
CA ARG A 67 -10.70 0.76 3.41
C ARG A 67 -9.73 1.49 4.34
N LEU A 68 -8.78 2.18 3.74
CA LEU A 68 -7.90 3.11 4.42
C LEU A 68 -8.72 4.32 4.89
N PRO A 69 -8.51 4.81 6.12
CA PRO A 69 -9.14 6.04 6.58
C PRO A 69 -8.52 7.25 5.85
N ALA A 70 -9.23 8.37 5.81
CA ALA A 70 -8.77 9.60 5.16
C ALA A 70 -7.38 10.08 5.63
N SER A 71 -6.98 9.73 6.85
CA SER A 71 -5.69 10.10 7.46
C SER A 71 -4.52 9.17 7.14
N TRP A 72 -4.69 8.14 6.32
CA TRP A 72 -3.67 7.09 6.10
C TRP A 72 -2.31 7.62 5.62
N ASN A 73 -2.29 8.72 4.87
CA ASN A 73 -1.10 9.37 4.33
C ASN A 73 -0.76 10.69 5.05
N SER A 74 -1.36 10.99 6.21
CA SER A 74 -1.13 12.27 6.92
C SER A 74 0.32 12.48 7.36
N ASN A 75 1.09 11.39 7.52
CA ASN A 75 2.51 11.43 7.89
C ASN A 75 3.46 11.40 6.68
N ALA A 76 2.93 11.50 5.46
CA ALA A 76 3.72 11.52 4.23
C ALA A 76 4.93 12.49 4.34
N PRO A 77 6.12 12.10 3.85
CA PRO A 77 6.40 10.93 3.03
C PRO A 77 6.82 9.68 3.84
N ASN A 78 6.39 9.57 5.10
CA ASN A 78 6.65 8.42 5.96
C ASN A 78 5.32 7.77 6.36
N TYR A 79 5.19 6.47 6.08
CA TYR A 79 3.96 5.72 6.26
C TYR A 79 4.22 4.56 7.21
N ALA A 80 3.22 4.24 8.02
CA ALA A 80 3.25 3.09 8.89
C ALA A 80 1.91 2.36 8.80
N PHE A 81 1.99 1.03 8.71
CA PHE A 81 0.84 0.15 8.68
C PHE A 81 1.09 -1.01 9.62
N ARG A 82 0.15 -1.26 10.52
CA ARG A 82 0.19 -2.40 11.45
C ARG A 82 -0.78 -3.47 10.98
N TYR A 83 -0.35 -4.72 10.98
CA TYR A 83 -1.12 -5.85 10.48
C TYR A 83 -1.23 -6.98 11.50
N ALA A 84 -2.32 -7.73 11.40
CA ALA A 84 -2.48 -9.07 11.96
C ALA A 84 -2.68 -10.08 10.83
N HIS A 85 -2.44 -11.36 11.10
CA HIS A 85 -2.65 -12.45 10.15
C HIS A 85 -3.48 -13.57 10.78
N THR A 86 -4.36 -14.26 10.04
CA THR A 86 -5.24 -15.30 10.63
C THR A 86 -4.48 -16.57 11.03
N GLN A 87 -3.29 -16.80 10.47
CA GLN A 87 -2.46 -17.97 10.75
C GLN A 87 -1.47 -17.77 11.90
N SER A 88 -1.44 -16.59 12.54
CA SER A 88 -0.52 -16.26 13.63
C SER A 88 -1.16 -15.29 14.61
N SER A 89 -0.85 -15.39 15.91
CA SER A 89 -1.22 -14.34 16.88
C SER A 89 -0.25 -13.16 16.90
N MET A 90 0.77 -13.17 16.02
CA MET A 90 1.75 -12.11 15.90
C MET A 90 1.18 -10.92 15.12
N GLU A 91 1.72 -9.74 15.44
CA GLU A 91 1.47 -8.52 14.69
C GLU A 91 2.72 -8.13 13.90
N TYR A 92 2.51 -7.39 12.84
CA TYR A 92 3.53 -7.02 11.87
C TYR A 92 3.48 -5.53 11.60
N LEU A 93 4.63 -4.89 11.51
CA LEU A 93 4.74 -3.47 11.22
C LEU A 93 5.41 -3.31 9.86
N LEU A 94 4.74 -2.58 8.96
CA LEU A 94 5.27 -2.17 7.66
C LEU A 94 5.46 -0.66 7.66
N LYS A 95 6.68 -0.20 7.43
CA LYS A 95 7.01 1.22 7.28
C LYS A 95 7.51 1.48 5.87
N VAL A 96 7.08 2.59 5.29
CA VAL A 96 7.59 3.08 4.01
C VAL A 96 8.10 4.48 4.25
N ASN A 97 9.41 4.70 4.12
CA ASN A 97 10.03 5.99 4.40
C ASN A 97 10.77 6.51 3.19
N ARG A 98 10.61 7.79 2.89
CA ARG A 98 11.41 8.44 1.84
C ARG A 98 12.84 8.68 2.33
N MET A 99 13.81 8.19 1.57
CA MET A 99 15.24 8.47 1.72
C MET A 99 15.80 9.00 0.39
N GLY A 100 15.81 10.33 0.27
CA GLY A 100 16.15 11.01 -0.99
C GLY A 100 15.15 10.68 -2.10
N ASN A 101 15.62 9.98 -3.14
CA ASN A 101 14.80 9.53 -4.28
C ASN A 101 14.35 8.06 -4.17
N LYS A 102 14.66 7.40 -3.05
CA LYS A 102 14.24 6.03 -2.76
C LYS A 102 13.14 6.02 -1.71
N ALA A 103 12.23 5.06 -1.82
CA ALA A 103 11.38 4.61 -0.74
C ALA A 103 12.04 3.38 -0.10
N VAL A 104 12.28 3.44 1.20
CA VAL A 104 12.76 2.30 1.99
C VAL A 104 11.54 1.66 2.63
N VAL A 105 11.20 0.45 2.18
CA VAL A 105 10.13 -0.38 2.71
C VAL A 105 10.74 -1.31 3.75
N LEU A 106 10.33 -1.17 5.01
CA LEU A 106 10.79 -1.97 6.14
C LEU A 106 9.60 -2.72 6.74
N ALA A 107 9.71 -4.03 6.86
CA ALA A 107 8.74 -4.86 7.57
C ALA A 107 9.38 -5.51 8.79
N MET A 108 8.62 -5.67 9.87
CA MET A 108 9.05 -6.34 11.10
C MET A 108 7.95 -7.20 11.68
N GLY A 109 8.28 -8.41 12.11
CA GLY A 109 7.42 -9.22 12.99
C GLY A 109 7.63 -8.81 14.45
N LEU A 110 6.59 -8.28 15.11
CA LEU A 110 6.70 -7.75 16.47
C LEU A 110 6.87 -8.83 17.56
N GLY A 111 6.72 -10.11 17.20
CA GLY A 111 6.87 -11.23 18.14
C GLY A 111 8.17 -12.01 18.02
N ASP A 112 8.94 -11.82 16.94
CA ASP A 112 10.21 -12.55 16.71
C ASP A 112 11.36 -11.64 16.24
N ASP A 113 11.15 -10.32 16.26
CA ASP A 113 12.12 -9.27 15.91
C ASP A 113 12.79 -9.44 14.55
N LYS A 114 12.20 -10.25 13.65
CA LYS A 114 12.71 -10.41 12.30
C LYS A 114 12.31 -9.23 11.45
N THR A 115 13.29 -8.69 10.73
CA THR A 115 13.10 -7.57 9.81
C THR A 115 13.34 -8.00 8.37
N ALA A 116 12.62 -7.35 7.45
CA ALA A 116 12.85 -7.42 6.01
C ALA A 116 12.89 -5.99 5.47
N THR A 117 13.80 -5.71 4.53
CA THR A 117 13.94 -4.37 3.93
C THR A 117 13.98 -4.49 2.41
N LEU A 118 13.34 -3.55 1.72
CA LEU A 118 13.35 -3.38 0.28
C LEU A 118 13.55 -1.90 -0.07
N ASP A 119 14.53 -1.63 -0.92
CA ASP A 119 14.81 -0.29 -1.46
C ASP A 119 14.16 -0.14 -2.84
N VAL A 120 13.24 0.81 -2.99
CA VAL A 120 12.56 1.11 -4.26
C VAL A 120 12.93 2.51 -4.72
N LYS A 121 13.57 2.64 -5.90
CA LYS A 121 13.80 3.96 -6.50
C LYS A 121 12.52 4.46 -7.15
N ALA A 122 11.90 5.50 -6.60
CA ALA A 122 10.53 5.86 -6.97
C ALA A 122 10.34 6.14 -8.47
N ALA A 123 11.30 6.83 -9.09
CA ALA A 123 11.31 7.15 -10.51
C ALA A 123 11.47 5.94 -11.45
N ASP A 124 11.82 4.75 -10.94
CA ASP A 124 11.95 3.53 -11.76
C ASP A 124 10.63 2.74 -11.84
N TYR A 125 9.67 3.07 -10.97
CA TYR A 125 8.41 2.35 -10.80
C TYR A 125 7.19 3.23 -11.04
N THR A 126 7.27 4.52 -10.71
CA THR A 126 6.14 5.46 -10.75
C THR A 126 6.37 6.60 -11.73
N SER A 127 5.28 7.15 -12.25
CA SER A 127 5.29 8.28 -13.17
C SER A 127 5.02 9.58 -12.40
N GLU A 128 6.01 10.44 -12.23
CA GLU A 128 5.84 11.73 -11.52
C GLU A 128 4.75 12.61 -12.15
N GLY A 129 4.62 12.59 -13.48
CA GLY A 129 3.57 13.32 -14.20
C GLY A 129 2.15 12.80 -13.97
N SER A 130 1.98 11.64 -13.32
CA SER A 130 0.69 11.08 -12.94
C SER A 130 0.23 11.52 -11.55
N MET A 131 0.98 12.41 -10.90
CA MET A 131 0.68 12.96 -9.58
C MET A 131 0.30 14.46 -9.66
N PRO A 132 -0.65 14.95 -8.84
CA PRO A 132 -1.47 14.18 -7.90
C PRO A 132 -2.51 13.30 -8.61
N PHE A 133 -2.92 12.21 -7.96
CA PHE A 133 -3.84 11.23 -8.53
C PHE A 133 -5.16 11.18 -7.78
N THR A 134 -6.25 11.10 -8.54
CA THR A 134 -7.61 10.87 -8.04
C THR A 134 -8.19 9.65 -8.73
N LEU A 135 -8.70 8.71 -7.95
CA LEU A 135 -9.49 7.60 -8.46
C LEU A 135 -10.81 8.15 -9.01
N SER A 136 -11.09 7.95 -10.30
CA SER A 136 -12.32 8.47 -10.93
C SER A 136 -13.41 7.41 -11.06
N GLU A 137 -13.07 6.11 -10.99
CA GLU A 137 -14.02 5.00 -11.06
C GLU A 137 -13.55 3.78 -10.24
N PRO A 138 -14.48 2.94 -9.73
CA PRO A 138 -14.17 1.81 -8.84
C PRO A 138 -13.40 0.63 -9.48
N HIS A 139 -13.17 0.64 -10.81
CA HIS A 139 -12.42 -0.42 -11.54
C HIS A 139 -11.13 0.11 -12.21
N ALA A 140 -10.63 1.22 -11.68
CA ALA A 140 -9.61 2.13 -12.18
C ALA A 140 -8.50 1.58 -13.09
N ARG A 141 -8.77 1.62 -14.41
CA ARG A 141 -7.72 1.58 -15.44
C ARG A 141 -6.67 2.68 -15.27
N ASN A 142 -7.03 3.80 -14.66
CA ASN A 142 -6.10 4.91 -14.42
C ASN A 142 -5.09 4.63 -13.30
N LEU A 143 -5.30 3.63 -12.42
CA LEU A 143 -4.28 3.21 -11.45
C LEU A 143 -3.02 2.68 -12.15
N PHE A 144 -3.16 2.00 -13.29
CA PHE A 144 -2.01 1.54 -14.05
C PHE A 144 -1.14 2.71 -14.53
N ASN A 145 -1.72 3.90 -14.74
CA ASN A 145 -0.97 5.08 -15.15
C ASN A 145 -0.11 5.67 -14.02
N LEU A 146 -0.33 5.26 -12.77
CA LEU A 146 0.55 5.61 -11.65
C LEU A 146 1.95 5.00 -11.80
N PHE A 147 2.00 3.82 -12.42
CA PHE A 147 3.21 3.05 -12.61
C PHE A 147 3.72 3.20 -14.05
N ILE A 148 5.04 3.10 -14.24
CA ILE A 148 5.66 3.22 -15.58
C ILE A 148 5.20 2.07 -16.50
N SER A 149 4.92 0.90 -15.92
CA SER A 149 4.30 -0.22 -16.62
C SER A 149 3.58 -1.15 -15.63
N ASN A 150 2.67 -1.99 -16.13
CA ASN A 150 2.04 -3.03 -15.32
C ASN A 150 3.08 -3.96 -14.67
N GLY A 151 4.16 -4.28 -15.40
CA GLY A 151 5.24 -5.12 -14.88
C GLY A 151 5.90 -4.55 -13.62
N ARG A 152 6.00 -3.21 -13.51
CA ARG A 152 6.57 -2.55 -12.33
C ARG A 152 5.74 -2.72 -11.06
N LEU A 153 4.43 -2.89 -11.19
CA LEU A 153 3.58 -3.16 -10.03
C LEU A 153 3.73 -4.60 -9.52
N SER A 154 4.12 -5.54 -10.40
CA SER A 154 4.31 -6.96 -10.04
C SER A 154 5.75 -7.35 -9.69
N ASP A 155 6.71 -6.44 -9.87
CA ASP A 155 8.13 -6.61 -9.51
C ASP A 155 8.32 -6.52 -7.98
#